data_AF-A0A7X6SZA9-F1
#
_entry.id   AF-A0A7X6SZA9-F1
#
_cell.length_a   1.000
_cell.length_b   1.000
_cell.length_c   1.000
_cell.angle_alpha   90.00
_cell.angle_beta   90.00
_cell.angle_gamma   90.00
#
_symmetry.space_group_name_H-M   'P 1'
#
loop_
_entity.id
_entity.type
_entity.pdbx_description
1 polymer ?
#
loop_
_entity_poly.entity_id
_entity_poly.type
_entity_poly.pdbx_seq_one_letter_code
_entity_poly.pdbx_strand_id
1 'polypeptide(L)'
;VCLSELCYDHSKFMDGVCINLKIHPTAVSNEEGLAKLRMMSQTYFNMGGAEIQYNIVGSNTMREAQADPQKYRDLVVRIAGYSAYFVELGLDNQNDLISRTENMF
;
A
#
# COMPACT_ATOMS: atom_id res chain seq x y z
N VAL A 1 -0.88 3.10 12.89
CA VAL A 1 -0.74 3.96 11.69
C VAL A 1 -2.04 4.71 11.40
N CYS A 2 -3.15 4.05 11.06
CA CYS A 2 -4.41 4.75 10.73
C CYS A 2 -4.89 5.72 11.84
N LEU A 3 -4.86 5.31 13.11
CA LEU A 3 -5.25 6.19 14.22
C LEU A 3 -4.33 7.42 14.38
N SER A 4 -3.04 7.27 14.12
CA SER A 4 -2.08 8.37 14.25
C SER A 4 -2.33 9.43 13.19
N GLU A 5 -2.80 9.02 12.02
CA GLU A 5 -3.05 9.93 10.92
C GLU A 5 -4.30 10.79 11.20
N LEU A 6 -5.30 10.25 11.90
CA LEU A 6 -6.49 10.99 12.36
C LEU A 6 -6.20 12.08 13.39
N CYS A 7 -4.93 12.33 13.73
CA CYS A 7 -4.55 13.54 14.47
C CYS A 7 -4.76 14.82 13.63
N TYR A 8 -4.79 14.69 12.30
CA TYR A 8 -5.17 15.76 11.40
C TYR A 8 -6.68 15.78 11.18
N ASP A 9 -7.23 16.97 11.02
CA ASP A 9 -8.62 17.16 10.62
C ASP A 9 -8.71 17.15 9.09
N HIS A 10 -8.98 15.97 8.53
CA HIS A 10 -9.06 15.70 7.09
C HIS A 10 -10.03 16.62 6.36
N SER A 11 -11.09 17.07 7.03
CA SER A 11 -12.10 17.94 6.43
C SER A 11 -11.53 19.30 5.99
N LYS A 12 -10.37 19.69 6.53
CA LYS A 12 -9.66 20.93 6.18
C LYS A 12 -8.74 20.80 4.97
N PHE A 13 -8.52 19.58 4.48
CA PHE A 13 -7.60 19.29 3.37
C PHE A 13 -8.41 18.79 2.17
N MET A 14 -9.00 19.72 1.42
CA MET A 14 -9.89 19.38 0.29
C MET A 14 -9.19 18.66 -0.87
N ASP A 15 -7.86 18.84 -1.01
CA ASP A 15 -7.04 18.08 -1.97
C ASP A 15 -6.72 16.65 -1.50
N GLY A 16 -7.21 16.26 -0.32
CA GLY A 16 -7.09 14.93 0.25
C GLY A 16 -5.84 14.71 1.08
N VAL A 17 -5.94 13.78 2.03
CA VAL A 17 -4.79 13.25 2.77
C VAL A 17 -4.79 11.74 2.57
N CYS A 18 -3.73 11.24 1.93
CA CYS A 18 -3.64 9.84 1.53
C CYS A 18 -2.68 9.05 2.43
N ILE A 19 -3.11 7.84 2.82
CA ILE A 19 -2.25 6.86 3.49
C ILE A 19 -1.92 5.75 2.50
N ASN A 20 -0.63 5.51 2.30
CA ASN A 20 -0.15 4.34 1.54
C ASN A 20 0.26 3.24 2.51
N LEU A 21 -0.44 2.12 2.50
CA LEU A 21 -0.08 0.92 3.25
C LEU A 21 0.43 -0.17 2.32
N LYS A 22 1.57 -0.76 2.67
CA LYS A 22 2.07 -1.98 2.05
C LYS A 22 1.78 -3.15 2.98
N ILE A 23 1.14 -4.19 2.44
CA ILE A 23 0.65 -5.35 3.16
C ILE A 23 1.26 -6.60 2.51
N HIS A 24 1.80 -7.50 3.31
CA HIS A 24 2.29 -8.77 2.77
C HIS A 24 1.09 -9.65 2.31
N PRO A 25 1.17 -10.35 1.17
CA PRO A 25 0.06 -11.18 0.68
C PRO A 25 -0.47 -12.21 1.67
N THR A 26 0.38 -12.74 2.57
CA THR A 26 -0.05 -13.70 3.61
C THR A 26 -0.99 -13.08 4.65
N ALA A 27 -0.96 -11.75 4.81
CA ALA A 27 -1.86 -11.07 5.74
C ALA A 27 -3.33 -11.13 5.26
N VAL A 28 -3.55 -11.28 3.95
CA VAL A 28 -4.88 -11.32 3.34
C VAL A 28 -5.17 -12.65 2.64
N SER A 29 -4.42 -13.71 2.96
CA SER A 29 -4.54 -15.00 2.26
C SER A 29 -5.72 -15.85 2.73
N ASN A 30 -6.49 -15.39 3.72
CA ASN A 30 -7.68 -16.08 4.23
C ASN A 30 -8.81 -15.09 4.53
N GLU A 31 -10.03 -15.62 4.72
CA GLU A 31 -11.23 -14.83 5.01
C GLU A 31 -11.09 -13.96 6.27
N GLU A 32 -10.37 -14.43 7.30
CA GLU A 32 -10.15 -13.67 8.51
C GLU A 32 -9.27 -12.43 8.26
N GLY A 33 -8.19 -12.59 7.50
CA GLY A 33 -7.28 -11.51 7.11
C GLY A 33 -7.97 -10.48 6.22
N LEU A 34 -8.79 -10.93 5.28
CA LEU A 34 -9.64 -10.06 4.46
C LEU A 34 -10.67 -9.30 5.31
N ALA A 35 -11.31 -9.98 6.27
CA ALA A 35 -12.24 -9.35 7.21
C ALA A 35 -11.55 -8.30 8.09
N LYS A 36 -10.35 -8.58 8.60
CA LYS A 36 -9.53 -7.64 9.37
C LYS A 36 -9.17 -6.40 8.56
N LEU A 37 -8.73 -6.57 7.30
CA LEU A 37 -8.44 -5.46 6.41
C LEU A 37 -9.69 -4.59 6.18
N ARG A 38 -10.82 -5.21 5.87
CA ARG A 38 -12.11 -4.52 5.68
C ARG A 38 -12.53 -3.74 6.92
N MET A 39 -12.45 -4.36 8.10
CA MET A 39 -12.80 -3.70 9.37
C MET A 39 -11.89 -2.51 9.63
N MET A 40 -10.58 -2.65 9.42
CA MET A 40 -9.63 -1.54 9.56
C MET A 40 -9.97 -0.37 8.63
N SER A 41 -10.24 -0.64 7.34
CA SER A 41 -10.65 0.41 6.39
C SER A 41 -11.94 1.10 6.83
N GLN A 42 -12.96 0.32 7.20
CA GLN A 42 -14.25 0.86 7.62
C GLN A 42 -14.13 1.73 8.87
N THR A 43 -13.38 1.26 9.87
CA THR A 43 -13.14 2.02 11.10
C THR A 43 -12.39 3.32 10.80
N TYR A 44 -11.36 3.29 9.95
CA TYR A 44 -10.61 4.51 9.57
C TYR A 44 -11.52 5.56 8.93
N PHE A 45 -12.36 5.18 7.95
CA PHE A 45 -13.29 6.11 7.32
C PHE A 45 -14.38 6.61 8.29
N ASN A 46 -14.93 5.73 9.13
CA ASN A 46 -15.93 6.12 10.12
C ASN A 46 -15.39 7.11 11.16
N MET A 47 -14.07 7.16 11.35
CA MET A 47 -13.40 8.09 12.26
C MET A 47 -12.94 9.38 11.56
N GLY A 48 -13.30 9.60 10.29
CA GLY A 48 -13.03 10.83 9.57
C GLY A 48 -11.79 10.82 8.68
N GLY A 49 -11.14 9.68 8.47
CA GLY A 49 -10.05 9.55 7.51
C GLY A 49 -10.55 9.74 6.07
N ALA A 50 -9.78 10.43 5.23
CA ALA A 50 -10.19 10.75 3.85
C ALA A 50 -9.85 9.64 2.86
N GLU A 51 -8.61 9.14 2.86
CA GLU A 51 -8.14 8.21 1.84
C GLU A 51 -7.13 7.18 2.38
N ILE A 52 -7.24 5.93 1.90
CA ILE A 52 -6.28 4.86 2.15
C ILE A 52 -6.07 4.03 0.89
N GLN A 53 -4.82 3.69 0.59
CA GLN A 53 -4.40 2.92 -0.58
C GLN A 53 -3.52 1.74 -0.15
N TYR A 54 -3.61 0.63 -0.89
CA TYR A 54 -2.93 -0.61 -0.54
C TYR A 54 -2.00 -1.09 -1.66
N ASN A 55 -0.77 -1.45 -1.30
CA ASN A 55 0.06 -2.39 -2.05
C ASN A 55 -0.01 -3.75 -1.36
N ILE A 56 -0.54 -4.77 -2.04
CA ILE A 56 -0.55 -6.14 -1.53
C ILE A 56 0.51 -6.94 -2.30
N VAL A 57 1.76 -6.82 -1.86
CA VAL A 57 2.92 -7.40 -2.56
C VAL A 57 4.09 -7.48 -1.58
N GLY A 58 4.82 -8.59 -1.64
CA GLY A 58 5.97 -8.82 -0.78
C GLY A 58 7.24 -8.15 -1.28
N SER A 59 8.09 -7.72 -0.35
CA SER A 59 9.40 -7.13 -0.65
C SER A 59 10.29 -8.07 -1.46
N ASN A 60 10.21 -9.38 -1.21
CA ASN A 60 10.97 -10.39 -1.98
C ASN A 60 10.55 -10.42 -3.44
N THR A 61 9.24 -10.39 -3.73
CA THR A 61 8.71 -10.34 -5.10
C THR A 61 9.18 -9.08 -5.84
N MET A 62 9.20 -7.93 -5.16
CA MET A 62 9.73 -6.70 -5.75
C MET A 62 11.24 -6.82 -6.05
N ARG A 63 12.03 -7.40 -5.15
CA ARG A 63 13.47 -7.63 -5.40
C ARG A 63 13.73 -8.61 -6.55
N GLU A 64 12.92 -9.67 -6.65
CA GLU A 64 12.95 -10.58 -7.79
C GLU A 64 12.61 -9.84 -9.10
N ALA A 65 11.63 -8.94 -9.07
CA ALA A 65 11.27 -8.12 -10.22
C ALA A 65 12.37 -7.11 -10.60
N GLN A 66 13.16 -6.62 -9.64
CA GLN A 66 14.36 -5.83 -9.95
C GLN A 66 15.45 -6.66 -10.64
N ALA A 67 15.65 -7.90 -10.17
CA ALA A 67 16.68 -8.79 -10.69
C ALA A 67 16.33 -9.38 -12.07
N ASP A 68 15.05 -9.68 -12.32
CA ASP A 68 14.55 -10.22 -13.59
C ASP A 68 13.29 -9.47 -14.06
N PRO A 69 13.43 -8.26 -14.63
CA PRO A 69 12.29 -7.45 -15.05
C PRO A 69 11.42 -8.11 -16.13
N GLN A 70 11.97 -9.01 -16.95
CA GLN A 70 11.21 -9.64 -18.04
C GLN A 70 10.12 -10.58 -17.54
N LYS A 71 10.36 -11.23 -16.40
CA LYS A 71 9.42 -12.16 -15.75
C LYS A 71 8.27 -11.44 -15.03
N TYR A 72 8.45 -10.18 -14.65
CA TYR A 72 7.50 -9.39 -13.86
C TYR A 72 6.99 -8.15 -14.62
N ARG A 73 6.87 -8.23 -15.95
CA ARG A 73 6.43 -7.11 -16.81
C ARG A 73 5.02 -6.61 -16.50
N ASP A 74 4.20 -7.45 -15.90
CA ASP A 74 2.82 -7.18 -15.50
C ASP A 74 2.69 -6.83 -14.00
N LEU A 75 3.80 -6.73 -13.26
CA LEU A 75 3.77 -6.36 -11.85
C LEU A 75 3.38 -4.88 -11.70
N VAL A 76 2.13 -4.65 -11.30
CA VAL A 76 1.59 -3.32 -11.02
C VAL A 76 1.74 -3.00 -9.54
N VAL A 77 2.21 -1.80 -9.24
CA VAL A 77 2.37 -1.26 -7.88
C VAL A 77 1.66 0.07 -7.73
N ARG A 78 1.26 0.39 -6.50
CA ARG A 78 0.68 1.68 -6.12
C ARG A 78 1.77 2.64 -5.64
N ILE A 79 1.82 3.87 -6.16
CA ILE A 79 2.82 4.86 -5.75
C ILE A 79 2.27 5.76 -4.65
N ALA A 80 1.50 6.77 -5.06
CA ALA A 80 0.67 7.64 -4.25
C ALA A 80 -0.33 8.29 -5.21
N GLY A 81 -1.58 7.82 -5.21
CA GLY A 81 -2.64 8.35 -6.08
C GLY A 81 -2.74 7.72 -7.47
N TYR A 82 -1.72 6.96 -7.92
CA TYR A 82 -1.75 6.24 -9.18
C TYR A 82 -1.02 4.88 -9.11
N SER A 83 -1.24 4.06 -10.12
CA SER A 83 -0.60 2.76 -10.30
C SER A 83 0.34 2.78 -11.50
N ALA A 84 1.43 2.03 -11.44
CA ALA A 84 2.42 1.92 -12.51
C ALA A 84 3.02 0.52 -12.57
N TYR A 85 3.63 0.16 -13.70
CA TYR A 85 4.41 -1.06 -13.82
C TYR A 85 5.73 -0.90 -13.05
N PHE A 86 5.97 -1.79 -12.10
CA PHE A 86 7.14 -1.73 -11.22
C PHE A 86 8.45 -1.71 -12.01
N VAL A 87 8.53 -2.51 -13.07
CA VAL A 87 9.73 -2.65 -13.91
C VAL A 87 10.00 -1.42 -14.79
N GLU A 88 9.02 -0.53 -14.97
CA GLU A 88 9.17 0.73 -15.71
C GLU A 88 9.63 1.88 -14.79
N LEU A 89 9.65 1.66 -13.47
CA LEU A 89 10.12 2.64 -12.51
C LEU A 89 11.65 2.70 -12.48
N GLY A 90 12.21 3.88 -12.24
CA GLY A 90 13.62 4.03 -11.92
C GLY A 90 14.01 3.30 -10.63
N LEU A 91 15.27 2.88 -10.52
CA LEU A 91 15.78 2.05 -9.41
C LEU A 91 15.53 2.68 -8.03
N ASP A 92 15.66 4.01 -7.92
CA ASP A 92 15.41 4.72 -6.66
C ASP A 92 13.95 4.62 -6.21
N ASN A 93 12.99 4.74 -7.14
CA ASN A 93 11.57 4.58 -6.86
C ASN A 93 11.21 3.14 -6.49
N GLN A 94 11.84 2.16 -7.16
CA GLN A 94 11.67 0.75 -6.80
C GLN A 94 12.19 0.49 -5.39
N ASN A 95 13.36 1.04 -5.04
CA ASN A 95 13.95 0.91 -3.71
C ASN A 95 13.12 1.62 -2.64
N ASP A 96 12.53 2.79 -2.93
CA ASP A 96 11.57 3.46 -2.04
C ASP A 96 10.42 2.52 -1.69
N LEU A 97 9.74 1.97 -2.70
CA LEU A 97 8.61 1.04 -2.51
C LEU A 97 8.99 -0.22 -1.72
N ILE A 98 10.17 -0.77 -1.97
CA ILE A 98 10.69 -1.93 -1.24
C ILE A 98 10.95 -1.57 0.23
N SER A 99 11.49 -0.38 0.50
CA SER A 99 11.82 0.07 1.86
C SER A 99 10.61 0.39 2.73
N ARG A 100 9.44 0.66 2.13
CA ARG A 100 8.20 0.93 2.87
C ARG A 100 7.84 -0.24 3.79
N THR A 101 7.37 0.11 4.99
CA THR A 101 6.94 -0.84 6.02
C THR A 101 5.95 -1.84 5.46
N GLU A 102 6.28 -3.12 5.58
CA GLU A 102 5.44 -4.24 5.19
C GLU A 102 4.64 -4.72 6.40
N ASN A 103 3.31 -4.60 6.32
CA ASN A 103 2.41 -4.92 7.42
C ASN A 103 1.90 -6.36 7.33
N MET A 104 1.78 -7.01 8.49
CA MET A 104 1.20 -8.34 8.68
C MET A 104 0.10 -8.28 9.76
N PHE A 105 -0.87 -9.19 9.72
CA PHE A 105 -1.96 -9.32 10.70
C PHE A 105 -1.80 -10.55 11.60
#